data_AF-Q8E0W0-F1
#
_entry.id   AF-Q8E0W0-F1
#
_cell.length_a   1.000
_cell.length_b   1.000
_cell.length_c   1.000
_cell.angle_alpha   90.00
_cell.angle_beta   90.00
_cell.angle_gamma   90.00
#
_symmetry.space_group_name_H-M   'P 1'
#
loop_
_entity.id
_entity.type
_entity.pdbx_description
1 polymer ?
#
loop_
_entity_poly.entity_id
_entity_poly.type
_entity_poly.pdbx_seq_one_letter_code
_entity_poly.pdbx_strand_id
1 'polypeptide(L)' 'MDKELTPQEKANKKWAENNREHRTYLSKRSTARSFINKNATKEDLLELKQLIESKL' A
#
# COMPACT_ATOMS: atom_id res chain seq x y z
N MET A 1 -17.24 25.48 -5.72
CA MET A 1 -16.33 26.35 -4.97
C MET A 1 -15.12 25.53 -4.62
N ASP A 2 -13.96 25.87 -5.17
CA ASP A 2 -12.71 25.21 -4.80
C ASP A 2 -12.42 25.50 -3.33
N LYS A 3 -12.43 24.45 -2.51
CA LYS A 3 -12.16 24.56 -1.08
C LYS A 3 -10.67 24.82 -0.91
N GLU A 4 -10.32 25.96 -0.32
CA GLU A 4 -8.93 26.26 -0.03
C GLU A 4 -8.40 25.33 1.09
N LEU A 5 -7.27 24.69 0.84
CA LEU A 5 -6.62 23.80 1.81
C LEU A 5 -6.04 24.60 2.97
N THR A 6 -6.25 24.10 4.18
CA THR A 6 -5.63 24.62 5.39
C THR A 6 -4.10 24.49 5.33
N PRO A 7 -3.35 25.30 6.10
CA PRO A 7 -1.89 25.17 6.19
C PRO A 7 -1.42 23.76 6.59
N GLN A 8 -2.18 23.08 7.44
CA GLN A 8 -1.91 21.69 7.85
C GLN A 8 -2.10 20.71 6.70
N GLU A 9 -3.19 20.84 5.93
CA GLU A 9 -3.42 20.01 4.74
C GLU A 9 -2.35 20.25 3.67
N LYS A 10 -1.92 21.50 3.47
CA LYS A 10 -0.82 21.85 2.55
C LYS A 10 0.50 21.21 3.00
N ALA A 11 0.84 21.26 4.30
CA ALA A 11 2.03 20.64 4.85
C ALA A 11 1.99 19.10 4.76
N ASN A 12 0.85 18.49 5.10
CA ASN A 12 0.63 17.06 4.97
C ASN A 12 0.75 16.62 3.51
N LYS A 13 0.20 17.37 2.56
CA LYS A 13 0.32 17.11 1.12
C LYS A 13 1.78 17.15 0.65
N LYS A 14 2.56 18.15 1.10
CA LYS A 14 3.98 18.26 0.76
C LYS A 14 4.81 17.11 1.34
N TRP A 15 4.58 16.76 2.61
CA TRP A 15 5.24 15.60 3.23
C TRP A 15 4.85 14.30 2.51
N ALA A 16 3.57 14.17 2.17
CA ALA A 16 3.02 13.08 1.41
C ALA A 16 3.69 12.90 0.04
N GLU A 17 3.88 13.99 -0.69
CA GLU A 17 4.56 14.00 -2.00
C GLU A 17 6.02 13.58 -1.86
N ASN A 18 6.75 14.14 -0.89
CA ASN A 18 8.16 13.79 -0.64
C ASN A 18 8.35 12.35 -0.16
N ASN A 19 7.33 11.74 0.46
CA ASN A 19 7.36 10.38 0.99
C ASN A 19 6.48 9.43 0.16
N ARG A 20 6.24 9.75 -1.11
CA ARG A 20 5.33 8.99 -1.96
C ARG A 20 5.70 7.51 -2.04
N GLU A 21 6.97 7.21 -2.31
CA GLU A 21 7.44 5.83 -2.47
C GLU A 21 7.27 5.00 -1.19
N HIS A 22 7.66 5.55 -0.04
CA HIS A 22 7.52 4.88 1.24
C HIS A 22 6.04 4.60 1.57
N ARG A 23 5.15 5.56 1.31
CA ARG A 23 3.70 5.36 1.51
C ARG A 23 3.13 4.35 0.54
N THR A 24 3.57 4.36 -0.72
CA THR A 24 3.17 3.34 -1.70
C THR A 24 3.63 1.95 -1.26
N TYR A 25 4.85 1.81 -0.75
CA TYR A 25 5.35 0.55 -0.19
C TYR A 25 4.47 0.06 0.97
N LEU A 26 4.19 0.92 1.95
CA LEU A 26 3.35 0.56 3.10
C LEU A 26 1.92 0.19 2.68
N SER A 27 1.34 0.95 1.74
CA SER A 27 0.01 0.66 1.20
C SER A 27 -0.03 -0.70 0.51
N LYS A 28 0.90 -0.97 -0.41
CA LYS A 28 1.02 -2.27 -1.10
C LYS A 28 1.18 -3.42 -0.10
N ARG A 29 2.04 -3.25 0.90
CA ARG A 29 2.27 -4.24 1.96
C ARG A 29 1.01 -4.50 2.79
N SER A 30 0.29 -3.45 3.17
CA SER A 30 -0.96 -3.58 3.95
C SER A 30 -2.04 -4.28 3.14
N THR A 31 -2.21 -3.90 1.87
CA THR A 31 -3.15 -4.53 0.95
C THR A 31 -2.83 -6.01 0.74
N ALA A 32 -1.56 -6.35 0.49
CA ALA A 32 -1.15 -7.73 0.34
C ALA A 32 -1.45 -8.57 1.60
N ARG A 33 -1.14 -8.05 2.79
CA ARG A 33 -1.47 -8.72 4.06
C ARG A 33 -2.98 -8.94 4.23
N SER A 34 -3.79 -7.92 3.92
CA SER A 34 -5.25 -8.05 4.02
C SER A 34 -5.78 -9.08 3.05
N PHE A 35 -5.29 -9.09 1.81
CA PHE A 35 -5.69 -10.04 0.80
C PHE A 35 -5.40 -11.48 1.25
N ILE A 36 -4.16 -11.75 1.65
CA ILE A 36 -3.72 -13.07 2.16
C ILE A 36 -4.59 -13.53 3.34
N ASN A 37 -4.93 -12.63 4.27
CA ASN A 37 -5.63 -13.00 5.49
C ASN A 37 -7.16 -13.14 5.34
N LYS A 38 -7.78 -12.40 4.42
CA LYS A 38 -9.25 -12.24 4.39
C LYS A 38 -9.91 -12.61 3.08
N ASN A 39 -9.16 -12.59 1.97
CA ASN A 39 -9.74 -12.67 0.63
C ASN A 39 -9.17 -13.82 -0.21
N ALA A 40 -7.92 -14.20 0.01
CA ALA A 40 -7.23 -15.19 -0.80
C ALA A 40 -7.86 -16.58 -0.66
N THR A 41 -7.99 -17.26 -1.79
CA THR A 41 -8.32 -18.69 -1.85
C THR A 41 -7.09 -19.54 -1.59
N LYS A 42 -7.28 -20.87 -1.47
CA LYS A 42 -6.16 -21.79 -1.28
C LYS A 42 -5.21 -21.75 -2.48
N GLU A 43 -5.75 -21.69 -3.69
CA GLU A 43 -5.01 -21.61 -4.94
C GLU A 43 -4.16 -20.34 -5.00
N ASP A 44 -4.73 -19.18 -4.65
CA ASP A 44 -4.00 -17.91 -4.58
C ASP A 44 -2.81 -18.00 -3.61
N LEU A 45 -3.02 -18.61 -2.42
CA LEU A 45 -1.96 -18.74 -1.42
C LEU A 45 -0.82 -19.65 -1.90
N LEU A 46 -1.14 -20.70 -2.65
CA LEU A 46 -0.14 -21.60 -3.23
C LEU A 46 0.68 -20.90 -4.32
N GLU A 47 0.03 -20.13 -5.20
CA GLU A 47 0.72 -19.32 -6.22
C GLU A 47 1.62 -18.28 -5.55
N LEU A 48 1.09 -17.52 -4.58
CA LEU A 48 1.86 -16.50 -3.85
C LEU A 48 3.07 -17.11 -3.13
N LYS A 49 2.92 -18.31 -2.55
CA LYS A 49 4.03 -19.03 -1.93
C LYS A 49 5.14 -19.32 -2.95
N GLN A 50 4.79 -19.86 -4.12
CA GLN A 50 5.77 -20.16 -5.18
C GLN A 50 6.48 -18.90 -5.68
N LEU A 51 5.74 -17.80 -5.85
CA LEU A 51 6.31 -16.51 -6.24
C LEU A 51 7.32 -16.00 -5.20
N ILE A 52 7.01 -16.12 -3.91
CA ILE A 52 7.92 -15.74 -2.82
C ILE A 52 9.17 -16.62 -2.81
N GLU A 53 9.00 -17.95 -2.91
CA GLU A 53 10.12 -18.90 -2.94
C GLU A 53 11.06 -18.65 -4.12
N SER A 54 10.54 -18.21 -5.28
CA SER A 54 11.38 -17.87 -6.45
C SER A 54 12.18 -16.57 -6.30
N LYS A 55 11.85 -15.73 -5.31
CA LYS A 55 12.44 -14.40 -5.10
C LYS A 55 13.38 -14.32 -3.91
N LEU A 56 13.33 -15.32 -3.02
CA LEU A 56 14.25 -15.49 -1.88
C LEU A 56 15.49 -16.28 -2.30
#